data_AF-A0A226F483-F1
#
_entry.id   AF-A0A226F483-F1
#
_cell.length_a   1.000
_cell.length_b   1.000
_cell.length_c   1.000
_cell.angle_alpha   90.00
_cell.angle_beta   90.00
_cell.angle_gamma   90.00
#
_symmetry.space_group_name_H-M   'P 1'
#
loop_
_entity.id
_entity.type
_entity.pdbx_description
1 polymer ?
#
loop_
_entity_poly.entity_id
_entity_poly.type
_entity_poly.pdbx_seq_one_letter_code
_entity_poly.pdbx_strand_id
1 'polypeptide(L)'
;MANLANDEKQMFALVGLQSFNGSFKLTQPLCELLGISAPRIQEECHKKGWNEEAWTTAVVLAYLVKKMRHLEGDWDLIAEKSKAWLAQCHASTTEEMFKNALSIF
;
A
#
# COMPACT_ATOMS: atom_id res chain seq x y z
N MET A 1 18.72 -16.28 3.44
CA MET A 1 17.71 -17.03 4.22
C MET A 1 17.06 -16.17 5.31
N ALA A 2 17.83 -15.45 6.15
CA ALA A 2 17.25 -14.57 7.18
C ALA A 2 16.32 -13.45 6.65
N ASN A 3 16.60 -12.91 5.46
CA ASN A 3 15.78 -11.83 4.86
C ASN A 3 14.39 -12.30 4.40
N LEU A 4 14.30 -13.48 3.76
CA LEU A 4 13.03 -14.04 3.28
C LEU A 4 12.05 -14.31 4.42
N ALA A 5 12.51 -14.90 5.53
CA ALA A 5 11.67 -15.16 6.69
C ALA A 5 11.17 -13.87 7.37
N ASN A 6 11.87 -12.75 7.19
CA ASN A 6 11.42 -11.44 7.66
C ASN A 6 10.40 -10.83 6.69
N ASP A 7 10.65 -10.93 5.38
CA ASP A 7 9.77 -10.43 4.33
C ASP A 7 8.40 -11.15 4.35
N GLU A 8 8.37 -12.47 4.57
CA GLU A 8 7.15 -13.25 4.78
C GLU A 8 6.36 -12.77 6.02
N LYS A 9 7.03 -12.52 7.14
CA LYS A 9 6.40 -11.98 8.35
C LYS A 9 5.81 -10.58 8.11
N GLN A 10 6.52 -9.73 7.39
CA GLN A 10 6.03 -8.40 7.01
C GLN A 10 4.81 -8.51 6.09
N MET A 11 4.83 -9.44 5.13
CA MET A 11 3.67 -9.71 4.27
C MET A 11 2.45 -10.16 5.09
N PHE A 12 2.60 -11.12 6.00
CA PHE A 12 1.49 -11.54 6.86
C PHE A 12 0.98 -10.43 7.78
N ALA A 13 1.87 -9.59 8.31
CA ALA A 13 1.46 -8.42 9.09
C ALA A 13 0.66 -7.43 8.23
N LEU A 14 1.07 -7.22 6.98
CA LEU A 14 0.37 -6.38 6.03
C LEU A 14 -1.03 -6.94 5.69
N VAL A 15 -1.18 -8.25 5.50
CA VAL A 15 -2.51 -8.90 5.36
C VAL A 15 -3.42 -8.52 6.53
N GLY A 16 -2.90 -8.58 7.76
CA GLY A 16 -3.66 -8.27 8.97
C GLY A 16 -4.12 -6.81 9.08
N LEU A 17 -3.50 -5.89 8.32
CA LEU A 17 -3.88 -4.47 8.27
C LEU A 17 -4.85 -4.14 7.14
N GLN A 18 -5.13 -5.08 6.22
CA GLN A 18 -6.10 -4.85 5.15
C GLN A 18 -7.52 -4.85 5.72
N SER A 19 -8.29 -3.81 5.40
CA SER A 19 -9.73 -3.77 5.67
C SER A 19 -10.47 -4.83 4.84
N PHE A 20 -11.66 -5.24 5.29
CA PHE A 20 -12.46 -6.27 4.61
C PHE A 20 -12.67 -5.97 3.12
N ASN A 21 -12.97 -4.70 2.80
CA ASN A 21 -13.20 -4.19 1.45
C ASN A 21 -11.93 -4.13 0.57
N GLY A 22 -10.73 -4.33 1.12
CA GLY A 22 -9.46 -4.26 0.39
C GLY A 22 -8.63 -2.99 0.63
N SER A 23 -9.14 -2.01 1.38
CA SER A 23 -8.42 -0.75 1.65
C SER A 23 -7.39 -0.86 2.78
N PHE A 24 -6.51 0.12 2.86
CA PHE A 24 -5.59 0.36 3.97
C PHE A 24 -5.76 1.76 4.54
N LYS A 25 -5.79 1.86 5.87
CA LYS A 25 -5.85 3.13 6.59
C LYS A 25 -4.45 3.57 7.00
N LEU A 26 -4.21 4.87 6.97
CA LEU A 26 -2.96 5.43 7.47
C LEU A 26 -2.89 5.24 8.98
N THR A 27 -2.02 4.35 9.44
CA THR A 27 -1.86 4.01 10.85
C THR A 27 -0.37 3.87 11.17
N GLN A 28 -0.01 4.07 12.44
CA GLN A 28 1.36 3.91 12.89
C GLN A 28 1.94 2.51 12.58
N PRO A 29 1.21 1.39 12.83
CA PRO A 29 1.71 0.05 12.47
C PRO A 29 1.97 -0.12 10.96
N LEU A 30 1.13 0.49 10.11
CA LEU A 30 1.35 0.44 8.67
C LEU A 30 2.64 1.19 8.28
N CYS A 31 2.80 2.41 8.79
CA CYS A 31 4.00 3.21 8.57
C CYS A 31 5.29 2.48 8.99
N GLU A 32 5.27 1.82 10.15
CA GLU A 32 6.38 1.01 10.66
C GLU A 32 6.70 -0.17 9.74
N LEU A 33 5.68 -0.89 9.26
CA LEU A 33 5.88 -2.00 8.31
C LEU A 33 6.47 -1.55 6.98
N LEU A 34 6.02 -0.40 6.47
CA LEU A 34 6.50 0.16 5.20
C LEU A 34 7.87 0.85 5.34
N GLY A 35 8.31 1.15 6.56
CA GLY A 35 9.51 1.95 6.82
C GLY A 35 9.38 3.40 6.36
N ILE A 36 8.16 3.95 6.35
CA ILE A 36 7.87 5.34 5.95
C ILE A 36 7.17 6.07 7.10
N SER A 37 7.46 7.35 7.29
CA SER A 37 6.76 8.17 8.28
C SER A 37 5.37 8.61 7.79
N ALA A 38 4.40 8.69 8.69
CA ALA A 38 3.05 9.17 8.36
C ALA A 38 3.03 10.56 7.68
N PRO A 39 3.83 11.56 8.12
CA PRO A 39 3.88 12.86 7.46
C PRO A 39 4.27 12.78 5.98
N ARG A 40 5.14 11.84 5.60
CA ARG A 40 5.56 11.67 4.21
C ARG A 40 4.40 11.21 3.32
N ILE A 41 3.54 10.34 3.84
CA ILE A 41 2.33 9.88 3.14
C ILE A 41 1.31 11.03 3.08
N GLN A 42 1.10 11.75 4.19
CA GLN A 42 0.10 12.82 4.28
C GLN A 42 0.42 14.04 3.40
N GLU A 43 1.71 14.39 3.28
CA GLU A 43 2.14 15.57 2.52
C GLU A 43 1.65 15.52 1.06
N GLU A 44 1.87 14.41 0.36
CA GLU A 44 1.43 14.22 -1.02
C GLU A 44 -0.10 14.13 -1.13
N CYS A 45 -0.73 13.46 -0.17
CA CYS A 45 -2.19 13.39 -0.08
C CYS A 45 -2.83 14.78 -0.02
N HIS A 46 -2.32 15.65 0.85
CA HIS A 46 -2.81 17.00 1.04
C HIS A 46 -2.53 17.89 -0.18
N LYS A 47 -1.32 17.82 -0.76
CA LYS A 47 -0.97 18.58 -1.97
C LYS A 47 -1.90 18.29 -3.14
N LYS A 48 -2.30 17.03 -3.29
CA LYS A 48 -3.14 16.55 -4.40
C LYS A 48 -4.64 16.59 -4.10
N GLY A 49 -5.04 16.85 -2.86
CA GLY A 49 -6.45 16.79 -2.44
C GLY A 49 -7.04 15.39 -2.56
N TRP A 50 -6.21 14.35 -2.39
CA TRP A 50 -6.61 12.96 -2.52
C TRP A 50 -7.32 12.45 -1.26
N ASN A 51 -8.14 11.40 -1.44
CA ASN A 51 -8.67 10.65 -0.31
C ASN A 51 -7.52 9.89 0.38
N GLU A 52 -7.35 10.07 1.69
CA GLU A 52 -6.22 9.49 2.45
C GLU A 52 -6.22 7.96 2.41
N GLU A 53 -7.38 7.32 2.50
CA GLU A 53 -7.48 5.86 2.47
C GLU A 53 -7.18 5.28 1.08
N ALA A 54 -7.64 5.94 0.02
CA ALA A 54 -7.29 5.61 -1.37
C ALA A 54 -5.80 5.77 -1.62
N TRP A 55 -5.24 6.90 -1.24
CA TRP A 55 -3.81 7.17 -1.37
C TRP A 55 -2.97 6.18 -0.57
N THR A 56 -3.31 5.91 0.69
CA THR A 56 -2.61 4.93 1.53
C THR A 56 -2.64 3.54 0.91
N THR A 57 -3.79 3.13 0.36
CA THR A 57 -3.92 1.86 -0.36
C THR A 57 -3.02 1.79 -1.59
N ALA A 58 -2.90 2.88 -2.36
CA ALA A 58 -1.98 2.96 -3.50
C ALA A 58 -0.50 2.89 -3.05
N VAL A 59 -0.14 3.50 -1.92
CA VAL A 59 1.20 3.39 -1.31
C VAL A 59 1.52 1.95 -0.94
N VAL A 60 0.57 1.21 -0.35
CA VAL A 60 0.76 -0.21 -0.04
C VAL A 60 0.98 -1.05 -1.30
N LEU A 61 0.19 -0.83 -2.36
CA LEU A 61 0.40 -1.52 -3.63
C LEU A 61 1.79 -1.23 -4.22
N ALA A 62 2.25 0.02 -4.13
CA ALA A 62 3.58 0.39 -4.61
C ALA A 62 4.69 -0.30 -3.81
N TYR A 63 4.53 -0.43 -2.49
CA TYR A 63 5.45 -1.18 -1.63
C TYR A 63 5.53 -2.65 -2.03
N LEU A 64 4.38 -3.30 -2.24
CA LEU A 64 4.33 -4.71 -2.66
C LEU A 64 5.12 -4.93 -3.96
N VAL A 65 4.89 -4.08 -4.94
CA VAL A 65 5.56 -4.14 -6.25
C VAL A 65 7.06 -3.82 -6.16
N LYS A 66 7.47 -2.87 -5.31
CA LYS A 66 8.87 -2.39 -5.24
C LYS A 66 9.76 -3.18 -4.29
N LYS A 67 9.22 -3.62 -3.16
CA LYS A 67 9.97 -4.24 -2.07
C LYS A 67 9.67 -5.73 -1.91
N MET A 68 8.44 -6.15 -2.19
CA MET A 68 7.99 -7.54 -1.97
C MET A 68 7.78 -8.32 -3.27
N ARG A 69 8.28 -7.88 -4.42
CA ARG A 69 8.07 -8.54 -5.73
C ARG A 69 8.40 -10.03 -5.74
N HIS A 70 9.38 -10.46 -4.95
CA HIS A 70 9.78 -11.85 -4.85
C HIS A 70 8.75 -12.76 -4.16
N LEU A 71 7.75 -12.18 -3.47
CA LEU A 71 6.62 -12.85 -2.83
C LEU A 71 5.28 -12.59 -3.57
N GLU A 72 5.32 -12.24 -4.86
CA GLU A 72 4.12 -11.88 -5.63
C GLU A 72 3.00 -12.92 -5.53
N GLY A 73 3.34 -14.21 -5.58
CA GLY A 73 2.36 -15.29 -5.41
C GLY A 73 1.62 -15.26 -4.06
N ASP A 74 2.24 -14.71 -3.01
CA ASP A 74 1.67 -14.65 -1.66
C ASP A 74 0.79 -13.41 -1.45
N TRP A 75 1.13 -12.28 -2.07
CA TRP A 75 0.39 -11.03 -1.89
C TRP A 75 -0.57 -10.69 -3.04
N ASP A 76 -0.60 -11.45 -4.14
CA ASP A 76 -1.43 -11.14 -5.33
C ASP A 76 -2.91 -10.95 -4.96
N LEU A 77 -3.49 -11.84 -4.15
CA LEU A 77 -4.88 -11.72 -3.72
C LEU A 77 -5.15 -10.44 -2.89
N ILE A 78 -4.17 -10.03 -2.08
CA ILE A 78 -4.24 -8.78 -1.32
C ILE A 78 -4.28 -7.61 -2.29
N ALA A 79 -3.38 -7.61 -3.27
CA ALA A 79 -3.28 -6.56 -4.28
C ALA A 79 -4.53 -6.49 -5.16
N GLU A 80 -5.09 -7.62 -5.58
CA GLU A 80 -6.32 -7.65 -6.39
C GLU A 80 -7.51 -7.05 -5.65
N LYS A 81 -7.70 -7.36 -4.35
CA LYS A 81 -8.73 -6.73 -3.53
C LYS A 81 -8.53 -5.22 -3.44
N SER A 82 -7.30 -4.76 -3.20
CA SER A 82 -6.98 -3.34 -3.12
C SER A 82 -7.19 -2.62 -4.45
N LYS A 83 -6.81 -3.21 -5.59
CA LYS A 83 -7.07 -2.67 -6.93
C LYS A 83 -8.57 -2.59 -7.21
N ALA A 84 -9.33 -3.64 -6.89
CA ALA A 84 -10.78 -3.68 -7.06
C ALA A 84 -11.49 -2.63 -6.21
N TRP A 85 -11.02 -2.39 -4.99
CA TRP A 85 -11.54 -1.31 -4.14
C TRP A 85 -11.19 0.08 -4.69
N LEU A 86 -9.93 0.30 -5.08
CA LEU A 86 -9.50 1.57 -5.67
C LEU A 86 -10.24 1.91 -6.97
N ALA A 87 -10.58 0.91 -7.80
CA ALA A 87 -11.37 1.12 -9.00
C ALA A 87 -12.78 1.67 -8.71
N GLN A 88 -13.33 1.39 -7.52
CA GLN A 88 -14.59 1.97 -7.05
C GLN A 88 -14.40 3.42 -6.54
N CYS A 89 -13.18 3.79 -6.17
CA CYS A 89 -12.78 5.12 -5.73
C CYS A 89 -12.28 5.95 -6.93
N HIS A 90 -13.20 6.52 -7.74
CA HIS A 90 -12.88 7.47 -8.83
C HIS A 90 -11.62 7.12 -9.67
N ALA A 91 -11.78 6.18 -10.61
CA ALA A 91 -10.71 5.55 -11.39
C ALA A 91 -9.69 6.51 -12.05
N SER A 92 -10.07 7.74 -12.40
CA SER A 92 -9.17 8.72 -13.03
C SER A 92 -8.02 9.17 -12.11
N THR A 93 -8.17 9.01 -10.79
CA THR A 93 -7.13 9.39 -9.81
C THR A 93 -6.23 8.22 -9.40
N THR A 94 -6.71 6.98 -9.54
CA THR A 94 -6.02 5.77 -9.09
C THR A 94 -4.69 5.53 -9.79
N GLU A 95 -4.63 5.72 -11.10
CA GLU A 95 -3.38 5.51 -11.86
C GLU A 95 -2.32 6.54 -11.48
N GLU A 96 -2.72 7.81 -11.32
CA GLU A 96 -1.82 8.87 -10.86
C GLU A 96 -1.33 8.61 -9.43
N MET A 97 -2.22 8.20 -8.52
CA MET A 97 -1.85 7.78 -7.17
C MET A 97 -0.79 6.68 -7.22
N PHE A 98 -1.03 5.60 -7.98
CA PHE A 98 -0.07 4.50 -8.03
C PHE A 98 1.30 4.95 -8.58
N LYS A 99 1.34 5.78 -9.63
CA LYS A 99 2.59 6.34 -10.16
C LYS A 99 3.35 7.18 -9.13
N ASN A 100 2.64 8.02 -8.37
CA ASN A 100 3.26 8.85 -7.33
C ASN A 100 3.75 7.98 -6.16
N ALA A 101 2.97 6.98 -5.77
CA ALA A 101 3.32 6.04 -4.71
C ALA A 101 4.61 5.26 -5.01
N LEU A 102 4.84 4.87 -6.27
CA LEU A 102 6.08 4.21 -6.70
C LEU A 102 7.34 5.07 -6.52
N SER A 103 7.21 6.39 -6.44
CA SER A 103 8.35 7.31 -6.22
C SER A 103 8.74 7.47 -4.75
N ILE A 104 7.95 6.91 -3.83
CA ILE A 104 8.27 6.88 -2.40
C ILE A 104 9.38 5.85 -2.10
N PHE A 105 9.53 4.82 -2.95
CA PHE A 105 10.33 3.61 -2.71
C PHE A 105 11.44 3.34 -3.72
#